data_AF-A0A3B1IGY0-F1
#
_entry.id   AF-A0A3B1IGY0-F1
#
_cell.length_a   1.000
_cell.length_b   1.000
_cell.length_c   1.000
_cell.angle_alpha   90.00
_cell.angle_beta   90.00
_cell.angle_gamma   90.00
#
_symmetry.space_group_name_H-M   'P 1'
#
loop_
_entity.id
_entity.type
_entity.pdbx_description
1 polymer ?
#
loop_
_entity_poly.entity_id
_entity_poly.type
_entity_poly.pdbx_seq_one_letter_code
_entity_poly.pdbx_strand_id
1 'polypeptide(L)'
;FLLLLVLVSHYYCNICMKEHFLAVIICNVFICNVCLFSVVAPAQLRVGSKENILVEALNVAQPITVSFTIYDYPGKSVLLWQGFVTLNAENSYGSLKTIEIDPILLRPEEKVEKYVELVTQFGTFHRREQVLKVSFLSGYIFIQTDKPVYNPGDTVRYRAFVSNVGFQAFSGTISVEIQNPDGITVHAEVQSRAHEGIYSDTYALSDMVKEGKWKIVAKFDHRKENTFSTEFEVKKYVLPAFNVTLTPLKHHLDLEDQEFVVKVSARYLYGEPVEGVAYVVFGVELNGNKIRLPTMKQVKDRQNIFFK
;
A
#
# COMPACT_ATOMS: atom_id res chain seq x y z
N PHE A 1 17.79 2.56 -34.05
CA PHE A 1 16.84 2.25 -35.15
C PHE A 1 16.55 3.42 -36.09
N LEU A 2 16.94 4.67 -35.78
CA LEU A 2 16.74 5.82 -36.69
C LEU A 2 17.85 6.06 -37.72
N LEU A 3 18.96 5.30 -37.69
CA LEU A 3 20.11 5.53 -38.58
C LEU A 3 20.18 4.59 -39.80
N LEU A 4 19.32 3.57 -39.89
CA LEU A 4 19.39 2.60 -41.00
C LEU A 4 18.60 3.02 -42.26
N LEU A 5 17.76 4.04 -42.17
CA LEU A 5 16.89 4.46 -43.27
C LEU A 5 17.52 5.47 -44.24
N VAL A 6 18.63 6.10 -43.86
CA VAL A 6 19.25 7.17 -44.69
C VAL A 6 20.20 6.62 -45.76
N LEU A 7 20.73 5.39 -45.59
CA LEU A 7 21.75 4.85 -46.50
C LEU A 7 21.20 4.14 -47.75
N VAL A 8 19.90 3.81 -47.81
CA VAL A 8 19.33 3.16 -49.00
C VAL A 8 18.96 4.19 -50.10
N SER A 9 18.96 5.49 -49.78
CA SER A 9 18.53 6.53 -50.72
C SER A 9 19.62 7.09 -51.65
N HIS A 10 20.89 6.67 -51.51
CA HIS A 10 22.00 7.24 -52.30
C HIS A 10 22.53 6.36 -53.45
N TYR A 11 21.89 5.21 -53.73
CA TYR A 11 22.39 4.25 -54.73
C TYR A 11 21.51 4.06 -55.98
N TYR A 12 20.53 4.92 -56.23
CA TYR A 12 19.87 4.96 -57.54
C TYR A 12 20.20 6.26 -58.28
N CYS A 13 21.24 6.09 -59.11
CA CYS A 13 21.69 6.98 -60.15
C CYS A 13 20.54 7.38 -61.10
N ASN A 14 20.65 8.60 -61.59
CA ASN A 14 20.01 9.16 -62.78
C ASN A 14 19.56 8.11 -63.80
N ILE A 15 18.24 7.99 -63.99
CA ILE A 15 17.49 7.78 -65.25
C ILE A 15 16.07 7.39 -64.84
N CYS A 16 15.06 7.91 -65.53
CA CYS A 16 13.63 7.66 -65.34
C CYS A 16 12.87 8.56 -64.32
N MET A 17 13.02 9.89 -64.47
CA MET A 17 11.97 10.83 -64.08
C MET A 17 10.74 10.62 -64.98
N LYS A 18 9.76 9.79 -64.57
CA LYS A 18 8.33 10.01 -64.87
C LYS A 18 7.32 9.07 -64.20
N GLU A 19 7.73 8.02 -63.49
CA GLU A 19 6.76 7.07 -62.89
C GLU A 19 6.75 7.00 -61.36
N HIS A 20 7.63 7.71 -60.66
CA HIS A 20 7.79 7.58 -59.21
C HIS A 20 6.88 8.45 -58.33
N PHE A 21 6.10 9.38 -58.90
CA PHE A 21 5.14 10.16 -58.11
C PHE A 21 3.99 9.29 -57.58
N LEU A 22 3.62 8.21 -58.29
CA LEU A 22 2.61 7.28 -57.81
C LEU A 22 3.12 6.46 -56.61
N ALA A 23 4.38 6.03 -56.61
CA ALA A 23 4.92 5.16 -55.57
C ALA A 23 5.09 5.86 -54.20
N VAL A 24 5.46 7.15 -54.19
CA VAL A 24 5.59 7.94 -52.94
C VAL A 24 4.23 8.38 -52.41
N ILE A 25 3.24 8.60 -53.29
CA ILE A 25 1.85 8.79 -52.88
C ILE A 25 1.26 7.47 -52.38
N ILE A 26 1.55 6.33 -53.00
CA ILE A 26 1.13 5.01 -52.49
C ILE A 26 1.76 4.76 -51.11
N CYS A 27 3.02 5.13 -50.88
CA CYS A 27 3.65 4.94 -49.57
C CYS A 27 3.14 5.92 -48.48
N ASN A 28 2.71 7.15 -48.84
CA ASN A 28 2.09 8.11 -47.91
C ASN A 28 0.55 7.97 -47.79
N VAL A 29 -0.11 7.29 -48.72
CA VAL A 29 -1.55 6.91 -48.68
C VAL A 29 -1.74 5.55 -48.00
N PHE A 30 -0.70 4.72 -47.93
CA PHE A 30 -0.56 3.70 -46.90
C PHE A 30 -0.18 4.37 -45.57
N ILE A 31 -1.08 5.25 -45.08
CA ILE A 31 -1.27 5.37 -43.64
C ILE A 31 -1.36 3.93 -43.14
N CYS A 32 -0.50 3.60 -42.18
CA CYS A 32 -0.41 2.28 -41.56
C CYS A 32 -1.81 1.84 -41.09
N ASN A 33 -2.60 1.23 -41.99
CA ASN A 33 -3.93 0.66 -41.77
C ASN A 33 -3.77 -0.69 -41.06
N VAL A 34 -2.87 -0.74 -40.09
CA VAL A 34 -2.69 -1.90 -39.23
C VAL A 34 -3.66 -1.69 -38.07
N CYS A 35 -4.64 -2.59 -37.98
CA CYS A 35 -5.55 -2.66 -36.85
C CYS A 35 -4.71 -2.88 -35.58
N LEU A 36 -4.91 -2.04 -34.57
CA LEU A 36 -4.22 -2.17 -33.29
C LEU A 36 -5.22 -2.65 -32.24
N PHE A 37 -4.89 -3.73 -31.55
CA PHE A 37 -5.69 -4.29 -30.48
C PHE A 37 -4.95 -4.14 -29.15
N SER A 38 -5.60 -3.55 -28.15
CA SER A 38 -5.03 -3.29 -26.83
C SER A 38 -5.92 -3.88 -25.75
N VAL A 39 -5.29 -4.50 -24.75
CA VAL A 39 -5.94 -5.01 -23.54
C VAL A 39 -5.10 -4.57 -22.35
N VAL A 40 -5.70 -3.76 -21.48
CA VAL A 40 -5.06 -3.25 -20.26
C VAL A 40 -5.83 -3.81 -19.06
N ALA A 41 -5.16 -4.66 -18.30
CA ALA A 41 -5.66 -5.25 -17.07
C ALA A 41 -4.80 -4.82 -15.87
N PRO A 42 -5.34 -4.86 -14.64
CA PRO A 42 -4.54 -4.69 -13.44
C PRO A 42 -3.40 -5.72 -13.37
N ALA A 43 -2.24 -5.31 -12.86
CA ALA A 43 -1.10 -6.23 -12.68
C ALA A 43 -1.40 -7.39 -11.72
N GLN A 44 -2.33 -7.18 -10.79
CA GLN A 44 -2.82 -8.18 -9.85
C GLN A 44 -4.35 -8.09 -9.76
N LEU A 45 -5.03 -9.22 -9.89
CA LEU A 45 -6.48 -9.32 -9.78
C LEU A 45 -6.89 -9.73 -8.37
N ARG A 46 -7.86 -9.03 -7.79
CA ARG A 46 -8.42 -9.35 -6.47
C ARG A 46 -9.67 -10.21 -6.63
N VAL A 47 -9.68 -11.38 -6.00
CA VAL A 47 -10.87 -12.25 -6.00
C VAL A 47 -11.97 -11.69 -5.12
N GLY A 48 -13.23 -11.99 -5.45
CA GLY A 48 -14.40 -11.50 -4.71
C GLY A 48 -14.63 -10.00 -4.82
N SER A 49 -13.91 -9.31 -5.71
CA SER A 49 -14.11 -7.89 -5.98
C SER A 49 -14.23 -7.64 -7.47
N LYS A 50 -14.98 -6.58 -7.81
CA LYS A 50 -15.16 -6.13 -9.19
C LYS A 50 -13.91 -5.38 -9.65
N GLU A 51 -13.25 -5.91 -10.66
CA GLU A 51 -12.09 -5.31 -11.30
C GLU A 51 -12.43 -4.93 -12.75
N ASN A 52 -11.82 -3.88 -13.28
CA ASN A 52 -12.09 -3.41 -14.64
C ASN A 52 -10.91 -3.70 -15.57
N ILE A 53 -11.20 -4.20 -16.76
CA ILE A 53 -10.25 -4.39 -17.85
C ILE A 53 -10.65 -3.44 -18.98
N LEU A 54 -9.69 -2.65 -19.47
CA LEU A 54 -9.88 -1.81 -20.65
C LEU A 54 -9.52 -2.60 -21.90
N VAL A 55 -10.39 -2.57 -22.89
CA VAL A 55 -10.14 -3.12 -24.21
C VAL A 55 -10.38 -2.05 -25.27
N GLU A 56 -9.47 -1.99 -26.24
CA GLU A 56 -9.54 -1.02 -27.33
C GLU A 56 -9.12 -1.67 -28.65
N ALA A 57 -9.76 -1.25 -29.74
CA ALA A 57 -9.42 -1.66 -31.09
C ALA A 57 -9.38 -0.43 -32.02
N LEU A 58 -8.17 -0.03 -32.44
CA LEU A 58 -7.97 1.13 -33.31
C LEU A 58 -7.87 0.72 -34.78
N ASN A 59 -8.27 1.63 -35.67
CA ASN A 59 -8.29 1.44 -37.12
C ASN A 59 -9.18 0.29 -37.59
N VAL A 60 -10.30 0.08 -36.88
CA VAL A 60 -11.28 -0.95 -37.21
C VAL A 60 -12.49 -0.32 -37.91
N ALA A 61 -12.89 -0.87 -39.05
CA ALA A 61 -14.00 -0.35 -39.86
C ALA A 61 -15.38 -0.96 -39.52
N GLN A 62 -15.41 -2.15 -38.91
CA GLN A 62 -16.65 -2.87 -38.60
C GLN A 62 -16.75 -3.20 -37.11
N PRO A 63 -17.95 -3.30 -36.53
CA PRO A 63 -18.12 -3.73 -35.15
C PRO A 63 -17.44 -5.08 -34.88
N ILE A 64 -16.69 -5.17 -33.78
CA ILE A 64 -15.99 -6.40 -33.36
C ILE A 64 -16.52 -6.84 -32.01
N THR A 65 -16.93 -8.11 -31.93
CA THR A 65 -17.19 -8.76 -30.65
C THR A 65 -15.89 -9.27 -30.06
N VAL A 66 -15.53 -8.78 -28.88
CA VAL A 66 -14.40 -9.26 -28.09
C VAL A 66 -14.91 -10.17 -26.99
N SER A 67 -14.40 -11.41 -26.94
CA SER A 67 -14.69 -12.34 -25.85
C SER A 67 -13.51 -12.45 -24.89
N PHE A 68 -13.82 -12.54 -23.61
CA PHE A 68 -12.88 -12.68 -22.52
C PHE A 68 -13.15 -13.98 -21.79
N THR A 69 -12.09 -14.72 -21.50
CA THR A 69 -12.18 -15.96 -20.76
C THR A 69 -11.02 -16.03 -19.78
N ILE A 70 -11.32 -16.29 -18.51
CA ILE A 70 -10.33 -16.42 -17.44
C ILE A 70 -10.29 -17.87 -16.98
N TYR A 71 -9.10 -18.46 -17.03
CA TYR A 71 -8.84 -19.82 -16.57
C TYR A 71 -7.91 -19.85 -15.35
N ASP A 72 -7.92 -20.95 -14.61
CA ASP A 72 -6.85 -21.28 -13.67
C ASP A 72 -5.51 -21.50 -14.41
N TYR A 73 -4.42 -21.11 -13.76
CA TYR A 73 -3.07 -21.32 -14.27
C TYR A 73 -2.27 -22.21 -13.31
N PRO A 74 -1.43 -23.15 -13.80
CA PRO A 74 -1.07 -23.38 -15.21
C PRO A 74 -1.99 -24.34 -15.99
N GLY A 75 -2.94 -25.00 -15.32
CA GLY A 75 -3.66 -26.15 -15.89
C GLY A 75 -4.69 -25.84 -16.98
N LYS A 76 -5.24 -24.61 -17.04
CA LYS A 76 -6.41 -24.25 -17.87
C LYS A 76 -7.58 -25.24 -17.73
N SER A 77 -7.77 -25.79 -16.54
CA SER A 77 -8.72 -26.86 -16.25
C SER A 77 -10.08 -26.35 -15.76
N VAL A 78 -10.10 -25.18 -15.12
CA VAL A 78 -11.27 -24.55 -14.51
C VAL A 78 -11.54 -23.22 -15.19
N LEU A 79 -12.75 -23.05 -15.71
CA LEU A 79 -13.24 -21.75 -16.17
C LEU A 79 -13.65 -20.92 -14.95
N LEU A 80 -12.98 -19.79 -14.74
CA LEU A 80 -13.20 -18.90 -13.60
C LEU A 80 -14.20 -17.80 -13.92
N TRP A 81 -14.14 -17.26 -15.13
CA TRP A 81 -15.04 -16.21 -15.59
C TRP A 81 -15.07 -16.14 -17.11
N GLN A 82 -16.21 -15.77 -17.69
CA GLN A 82 -16.34 -15.52 -19.12
C GLN A 82 -17.25 -14.32 -19.37
N GLY A 83 -16.96 -13.55 -20.43
CA GLY A 83 -17.83 -12.49 -20.89
C GLY A 83 -17.49 -12.04 -22.30
N PHE A 84 -18.27 -11.10 -22.81
CA PHE A 84 -18.01 -10.46 -24.08
C PHE A 84 -18.39 -8.98 -24.04
N VAL A 85 -17.89 -8.23 -25.00
CA VAL A 85 -18.28 -6.84 -25.29
C VAL A 85 -18.19 -6.60 -26.80
N THR A 86 -19.07 -5.75 -27.33
CA THR A 86 -19.02 -5.35 -28.73
C THR A 86 -18.40 -3.95 -28.83
N LEU A 87 -17.32 -3.84 -29.60
CA LEU A 87 -16.64 -2.58 -29.91
C LEU A 87 -17.18 -2.05 -31.22
N ASN A 88 -17.71 -0.83 -31.21
CA ASN A 88 -18.39 -0.21 -32.34
C ASN A 88 -18.18 1.31 -32.34
N ALA A 89 -18.79 2.02 -33.29
CA ALA A 89 -18.67 3.48 -33.39
C ALA A 89 -19.26 4.22 -32.18
N GLU A 90 -20.26 3.66 -31.49
CA GLU A 90 -20.91 4.30 -30.34
C GLU A 90 -19.98 4.39 -29.13
N ASN A 91 -19.14 3.36 -28.91
CA ASN A 91 -18.13 3.35 -27.85
C ASN A 91 -16.72 3.72 -28.34
N SER A 92 -16.61 4.31 -29.53
CA SER A 92 -15.31 4.67 -30.14
C SER A 92 -14.33 3.49 -30.19
N TYR A 93 -14.86 2.27 -30.34
CA TYR A 93 -14.11 1.02 -30.32
C TYR A 93 -13.27 0.78 -29.05
N GLY A 94 -13.69 1.36 -27.92
CA GLY A 94 -13.10 1.16 -26.60
C GLY A 94 -14.16 0.87 -25.54
N SER A 95 -13.88 -0.03 -24.61
CA SER A 95 -14.81 -0.31 -23.51
C SER A 95 -14.08 -0.81 -22.27
N LEU A 96 -14.61 -0.41 -21.11
CA LEU A 96 -14.30 -1.06 -19.84
C LEU A 96 -15.20 -2.29 -19.67
N LYS A 97 -14.60 -3.42 -19.32
CA LYS A 97 -15.30 -4.63 -18.94
C LYS A 97 -15.02 -4.93 -17.48
N THR A 98 -16.09 -4.97 -16.68
CA THR A 98 -16.02 -5.39 -15.29
C THR A 98 -16.00 -6.91 -15.19
N ILE A 99 -15.07 -7.44 -14.41
CA ILE A 99 -14.88 -8.85 -14.11
C ILE A 99 -14.97 -9.08 -12.60
N GLU A 100 -15.39 -10.26 -12.20
CA GLU A 100 -15.45 -10.67 -10.79
C GLU A 100 -15.17 -12.17 -10.72
N ILE A 101 -14.09 -12.55 -10.04
CA ILE A 101 -13.67 -13.95 -9.89
C ILE A 101 -14.13 -14.44 -8.53
N ASP A 102 -14.90 -15.53 -8.51
CA ASP A 102 -15.31 -16.17 -7.26
C ASP A 102 -14.08 -16.82 -6.58
N PRO A 103 -13.73 -16.42 -5.33
CA PRO A 103 -12.61 -16.98 -4.60
C PRO A 103 -12.69 -18.50 -4.38
N ILE A 104 -13.89 -19.08 -4.33
CA ILE A 104 -14.11 -20.52 -4.07
C ILE A 104 -13.52 -21.37 -5.19
N LEU A 105 -13.59 -20.88 -6.44
CA LEU A 105 -13.11 -21.60 -7.62
C LEU A 105 -11.60 -21.81 -7.64
N LEU A 106 -10.84 -20.96 -6.93
CA LEU A 106 -9.38 -20.96 -6.93
C LEU A 106 -8.75 -21.76 -5.77
N ARG A 107 -9.55 -22.50 -5.00
CA ARG A 107 -9.14 -23.29 -3.82
C ARG A 107 -8.22 -22.50 -2.88
N PRO A 108 -8.80 -21.70 -1.98
CA PRO A 108 -8.10 -20.74 -1.13
C PRO A 108 -6.97 -21.25 -0.20
N GLU A 109 -6.71 -22.54 -0.09
CA GLU A 109 -5.97 -23.10 1.05
C GLU A 109 -4.44 -23.10 0.88
N GLU A 110 -3.94 -22.78 -0.30
CA GLU A 110 -2.50 -22.82 -0.57
C GLU A 110 -1.80 -21.51 -0.19
N LYS A 111 -0.72 -21.61 0.61
CA LYS A 111 0.27 -20.53 0.83
C LYS A 111 1.08 -20.17 -0.43
N VAL A 112 0.68 -20.68 -1.59
CA VAL A 112 1.37 -20.52 -2.87
C VAL A 112 0.74 -19.36 -3.62
N GLU A 113 1.57 -18.56 -4.27
CA GLU A 113 1.07 -17.53 -5.18
C GLU A 113 0.22 -18.17 -6.28
N LYS A 114 -1.00 -17.66 -6.45
CA LYS A 114 -1.91 -18.13 -7.49
C LYS A 114 -1.89 -17.17 -8.66
N TYR A 115 -2.07 -17.75 -9.84
CA TYR A 115 -2.11 -17.04 -11.10
C TYR A 115 -3.36 -17.48 -11.87
N VAL A 116 -3.83 -16.59 -12.73
CA VAL A 116 -4.90 -16.87 -13.68
C VAL A 116 -4.46 -16.46 -15.07
N GLU A 117 -5.08 -17.07 -16.07
CA GLU A 117 -4.81 -16.74 -17.44
C GLU A 117 -6.02 -16.08 -18.08
N LEU A 118 -5.83 -14.82 -18.47
CA LEU A 118 -6.80 -14.02 -19.20
C LEU A 118 -6.57 -14.22 -20.70
N VAL A 119 -7.55 -14.84 -21.37
CA VAL A 119 -7.60 -14.99 -22.81
C VAL A 119 -8.59 -13.98 -23.36
N THR A 120 -8.10 -13.04 -24.17
CA THR A 120 -8.92 -12.04 -24.87
C THR A 120 -8.88 -12.30 -26.37
N GLN A 121 -10.03 -12.51 -26.97
CA GLN A 121 -10.19 -12.85 -28.37
C GLN A 121 -11.00 -11.76 -29.07
N PHE A 122 -10.37 -11.04 -30.01
CA PHE A 122 -10.97 -10.00 -30.83
C PHE A 122 -11.53 -10.61 -32.12
N GLY A 123 -12.76 -11.13 -32.06
CA GLY A 123 -13.36 -11.86 -33.19
C GLY A 123 -12.42 -12.94 -33.73
N THR A 124 -12.16 -12.93 -35.03
CA THR A 124 -11.16 -13.79 -35.69
C THR A 124 -9.82 -13.08 -35.92
N PHE A 125 -9.68 -11.81 -35.53
CA PHE A 125 -8.57 -10.95 -35.92
C PHE A 125 -7.34 -11.11 -35.03
N HIS A 126 -7.54 -11.19 -33.71
CA HIS A 126 -6.43 -11.21 -32.76
C HIS A 126 -6.77 -11.97 -31.49
N ARG A 127 -5.79 -12.67 -30.94
CA ARG A 127 -5.86 -13.38 -29.66
C ARG A 127 -4.72 -12.93 -28.77
N ARG A 128 -5.05 -12.52 -27.55
CA ARG A 128 -4.06 -12.13 -26.54
C ARG A 128 -4.24 -12.98 -25.29
N GLU A 129 -3.15 -13.53 -24.80
CA GLU A 129 -3.10 -14.28 -23.54
C GLU A 129 -2.20 -13.53 -22.56
N GLN A 130 -2.65 -13.39 -21.31
CA GLN A 130 -1.93 -12.72 -20.24
C GLN A 130 -2.05 -13.56 -18.96
N VAL A 131 -0.92 -13.85 -18.32
CA VAL A 131 -0.88 -14.47 -17.00
C VAL A 131 -0.85 -13.38 -15.95
N LEU A 132 -1.83 -13.38 -15.05
CA LEU A 132 -2.01 -12.35 -14.03
C LEU A 132 -1.92 -12.98 -12.63
N LYS A 133 -1.24 -12.30 -11.72
CA LYS A 133 -1.18 -12.70 -10.31
C LYS A 133 -2.54 -12.45 -9.64
N VAL A 134 -2.92 -13.30 -8.71
CA VAL A 134 -4.13 -13.15 -7.91
C VAL A 134 -3.80 -12.68 -6.48
N SER A 135 -4.65 -11.83 -5.90
CA SER A 135 -4.70 -11.51 -4.47
C SER A 135 -6.01 -12.01 -3.88
N PHE A 136 -5.97 -12.54 -2.67
CA PHE A 136 -7.16 -12.84 -1.87
C PHE A 136 -7.31 -11.86 -0.71
N LEU A 137 -6.80 -10.63 -0.89
CA LEU A 137 -7.01 -9.54 0.04
C LEU A 137 -8.52 -9.24 0.13
N SER A 138 -9.09 -9.50 1.30
CA SER A 138 -10.53 -9.33 1.56
C SER A 138 -10.90 -7.87 1.87
N GLY A 139 -9.93 -7.06 2.29
CA GLY A 139 -10.16 -5.68 2.68
C GLY A 139 -9.04 -5.13 3.56
N TYR A 140 -9.38 -4.16 4.41
CA TYR A 140 -8.44 -3.52 5.34
C TYR A 140 -9.02 -3.48 6.75
N ILE A 141 -8.15 -3.62 7.75
CA ILE A 141 -8.50 -3.44 9.16
C ILE A 141 -7.56 -2.40 9.77
N PHE A 142 -8.14 -1.34 10.33
CA PHE A 142 -7.42 -0.31 11.07
C PHE A 142 -7.73 -0.42 12.56
N ILE A 143 -6.72 -0.70 13.37
CA ILE A 143 -6.89 -0.88 14.82
C ILE A 143 -6.45 0.40 15.52
N GLN A 144 -7.33 0.94 16.35
CA GLN A 144 -7.08 2.11 17.17
C GLN A 144 -7.22 1.74 18.65
N THR A 145 -6.21 2.09 19.44
CA THR A 145 -6.27 2.08 20.90
C THR A 145 -6.60 3.48 21.44
N ASP A 146 -7.17 3.57 22.63
CA ASP A 146 -7.44 4.86 23.28
C ASP A 146 -6.15 5.56 23.76
N LYS A 147 -5.11 4.78 24.09
CA LYS A 147 -3.79 5.27 24.48
C LYS A 147 -2.68 4.48 23.77
N PRO A 148 -1.52 5.10 23.49
CA PRO A 148 -0.35 4.37 22.99
C PRO A 148 0.44 3.66 24.10
N VAL A 149 0.26 4.07 25.36
CA VAL A 149 0.98 3.56 26.54
C VAL A 149 0.00 3.27 27.68
N TYR A 150 0.15 2.11 28.32
CA TYR A 150 -0.67 1.65 29.45
C TYR A 150 0.19 1.26 30.65
N ASN A 151 -0.38 1.42 31.84
CA ASN A 151 0.18 0.87 33.06
C ASN A 151 -0.20 -0.61 33.25
N PRO A 152 0.61 -1.39 33.98
CA PRO A 152 0.12 -2.63 34.59
C PRO A 152 -1.17 -2.38 35.37
N GLY A 153 -2.17 -3.24 35.20
CA GLY A 153 -3.52 -3.08 35.77
C GLY A 153 -4.49 -2.22 34.95
N ASP A 154 -4.03 -1.49 33.93
CA ASP A 154 -4.93 -0.71 33.07
C ASP A 154 -5.82 -1.61 32.21
N THR A 155 -6.99 -1.10 31.81
CA THR A 155 -7.80 -1.68 30.75
C THR A 155 -7.47 -1.05 29.40
N VAL A 156 -7.00 -1.85 28.45
CA VAL A 156 -6.78 -1.47 27.06
C VAL A 156 -8.13 -1.39 26.37
N ARG A 157 -8.50 -0.21 25.87
CA ARG A 157 -9.71 -0.04 25.06
C ARG A 157 -9.29 0.10 23.60
N TYR A 158 -9.88 -0.71 22.74
CA TYR A 158 -9.52 -0.71 21.34
C TYR A 158 -10.74 -0.88 20.46
N ARG A 159 -10.62 -0.38 19.23
CA ARG A 159 -11.60 -0.59 18.17
C ARG A 159 -10.91 -0.91 16.86
N ALA A 160 -11.52 -1.75 16.06
CA ALA A 160 -11.10 -2.08 14.72
C ALA A 160 -12.12 -1.53 13.72
N PHE A 161 -11.63 -0.75 12.75
CA PHE A 161 -12.38 -0.31 11.59
C PHE A 161 -12.14 -1.28 10.45
N VAL A 162 -13.20 -1.89 9.94
CA VAL A 162 -13.19 -2.94 8.95
C VAL A 162 -13.80 -2.40 7.66
N SER A 163 -13.02 -2.45 6.57
CA SER A 163 -13.48 -2.00 5.26
C SER A 163 -13.18 -3.05 4.18
N ASN A 164 -13.95 -3.03 3.10
CA ASN A 164 -13.63 -3.80 1.91
C ASN A 164 -12.42 -3.17 1.17
N VAL A 165 -12.04 -3.77 0.04
CA VAL A 165 -10.93 -3.29 -0.80
C VAL A 165 -11.16 -1.88 -1.39
N GLY A 166 -12.42 -1.44 -1.47
CA GLY A 166 -12.82 -0.10 -1.90
C GLY A 166 -12.92 0.92 -0.75
N PHE A 167 -12.41 0.58 0.45
CA PHE A 167 -12.50 1.40 1.66
C PHE A 167 -13.92 1.72 2.13
N GLN A 168 -14.89 0.88 1.76
CA GLN A 168 -16.25 1.00 2.24
C GLN A 168 -16.43 0.14 3.49
N ALA A 169 -17.00 0.72 4.54
CA ALA A 169 -17.35 0.01 5.75
C ALA A 169 -18.41 -1.06 5.44
N PHE A 170 -18.27 -2.25 6.02
CA PHE A 170 -19.23 -3.33 5.86
C PHE A 170 -19.33 -4.16 7.14
N SER A 171 -20.48 -4.80 7.33
CA SER A 171 -20.66 -5.73 8.44
C SER A 171 -19.96 -7.05 8.12
N GLY A 172 -18.87 -7.35 8.81
CA GLY A 172 -18.04 -8.52 8.59
C GLY A 172 -17.60 -9.19 9.89
N THR A 173 -17.11 -10.42 9.79
CA THR A 173 -16.51 -11.13 10.93
C THR A 173 -15.00 -11.07 10.81
N ILE A 174 -14.34 -10.76 11.92
CA ILE A 174 -12.87 -10.75 12.05
C ILE A 174 -12.48 -11.59 13.27
N SER A 175 -11.24 -12.07 13.27
CA SER A 175 -10.59 -12.57 14.47
C SER A 175 -9.70 -11.48 15.06
N VAL A 176 -9.60 -11.42 16.38
CA VAL A 176 -8.73 -10.49 17.11
C VAL A 176 -7.91 -11.26 18.13
N GLU A 177 -6.61 -11.00 18.17
CA GLU A 177 -5.64 -11.62 19.05
C GLU A 177 -4.82 -10.53 19.75
N ILE A 178 -4.51 -10.71 21.03
CA ILE A 178 -3.59 -9.85 21.78
C ILE A 178 -2.36 -10.66 22.12
N GLN A 179 -1.20 -10.14 21.70
CA GLN A 179 0.11 -10.75 21.88
C GLN A 179 0.93 -9.95 22.88
N ASN A 180 1.61 -10.69 23.77
CA ASN A 180 2.56 -10.13 24.72
C ASN A 180 3.91 -9.76 24.02
N PRO A 181 4.88 -9.18 24.75
CA PRO A 181 6.17 -8.80 24.17
C PRO A 181 7.02 -9.95 23.63
N ASP A 182 6.70 -11.19 24.00
CA ASP A 182 7.37 -12.40 23.49
C ASP A 182 6.70 -12.95 22.22
N GLY A 183 5.66 -12.28 21.71
CA GLY A 183 4.88 -12.72 20.55
C GLY A 183 3.89 -13.83 20.85
N ILE A 184 3.62 -14.11 22.13
CA ILE A 184 2.66 -15.13 22.56
C ILE A 184 1.27 -14.52 22.62
N THR A 185 0.31 -15.13 21.92
CA THR A 185 -1.11 -14.77 22.02
C THR A 185 -1.66 -15.15 23.39
N VAL A 186 -2.04 -14.15 24.18
CA VAL A 186 -2.60 -14.34 25.53
C VAL A 186 -4.11 -14.19 25.58
N HIS A 187 -4.70 -13.63 24.53
CA HIS A 187 -6.14 -13.50 24.36
C HIS A 187 -6.48 -13.59 22.87
N ALA A 188 -7.57 -14.27 22.54
CA ALA A 188 -8.01 -14.47 21.17
C ALA A 188 -9.53 -14.59 21.12
N GLU A 189 -10.13 -13.92 20.14
CA GLU A 189 -11.54 -13.97 19.80
C GLU A 189 -11.65 -14.30 18.31
N VAL A 190 -12.27 -15.42 17.95
CA VAL A 190 -12.13 -16.02 16.60
C VAL A 190 -13.27 -15.59 15.66
N GLN A 191 -14.36 -15.02 16.17
CA GLN A 191 -15.54 -14.64 15.37
C GLN A 191 -16.21 -13.35 15.85
N SER A 192 -15.42 -12.30 15.98
CA SER A 192 -15.90 -10.96 16.33
C SER A 192 -16.63 -10.30 15.17
N ARG A 193 -17.90 -9.96 15.38
CA ARG A 193 -18.70 -9.24 14.38
C ARG A 193 -18.42 -7.74 14.46
N ALA A 194 -17.89 -7.17 13.38
CA ALA A 194 -17.81 -5.72 13.19
C ALA A 194 -19.15 -5.22 12.62
N HIS A 195 -19.96 -4.56 13.44
CA HIS A 195 -21.23 -3.99 12.98
C HIS A 195 -20.98 -2.69 12.24
N GLU A 196 -21.48 -2.55 11.00
CA GLU A 196 -21.24 -1.37 10.16
C GLU A 196 -19.75 -1.02 10.02
N GLY A 197 -18.89 -2.04 9.99
CA GLY A 197 -17.44 -1.89 9.87
C GLY A 197 -16.75 -1.46 11.16
N ILE A 198 -17.39 -1.52 12.33
CA ILE A 198 -16.76 -1.22 13.62
C ILE A 198 -16.90 -2.41 14.57
N TYR A 199 -15.76 -2.87 15.08
CA TYR A 199 -15.68 -3.75 16.24
C TYR A 199 -15.00 -3.00 17.38
N SER A 200 -15.53 -3.09 18.60
CA SER A 200 -14.98 -2.43 19.79
C SER A 200 -14.96 -3.40 20.95
N ASP A 201 -13.86 -3.41 21.70
CA ASP A 201 -13.69 -4.32 22.82
C ASP A 201 -12.63 -3.78 23.81
N THR A 202 -12.49 -4.47 24.94
CA THR A 202 -11.59 -4.10 26.03
C THR A 202 -10.82 -5.29 26.57
N TYR A 203 -9.56 -5.07 26.92
CA TYR A 203 -8.70 -6.09 27.53
C TYR A 203 -8.08 -5.58 28.83
N ALA A 204 -8.34 -6.27 29.94
CA ALA A 204 -7.78 -5.92 31.24
C ALA A 204 -6.35 -6.48 31.40
N LEU A 205 -5.36 -5.60 31.57
CA LEU A 205 -4.00 -6.01 31.89
C LEU A 205 -3.92 -6.46 33.36
N SER A 206 -3.14 -7.50 33.63
CA SER A 206 -2.82 -7.89 35.01
C SER A 206 -1.88 -6.87 35.66
N ASP A 207 -1.95 -6.75 36.99
CA ASP A 207 -0.99 -5.95 37.77
C ASP A 207 0.46 -6.49 37.67
N MET A 208 0.62 -7.78 37.39
CA MET A 208 1.91 -8.46 37.21
C MET A 208 2.16 -8.81 35.74
N VAL A 209 1.88 -7.88 34.82
CA VAL A 209 2.09 -8.05 33.39
C VAL A 209 3.54 -7.73 32.97
N LYS A 210 4.03 -8.41 31.93
CA LYS A 210 5.34 -8.12 31.34
C LYS A 210 5.34 -6.75 30.66
N GLU A 211 6.24 -5.87 31.09
CA GLU A 211 6.48 -4.59 30.44
C GLU A 211 7.12 -4.79 29.05
N GLY A 212 6.80 -3.90 28.12
CA GLY A 212 7.31 -3.94 26.75
C GLY A 212 6.25 -3.61 25.71
N LYS A 213 6.54 -3.94 24.45
CA LYS A 213 5.63 -3.73 23.33
C LYS A 213 4.66 -4.89 23.20
N TRP A 214 3.39 -4.59 23.32
CA TRP A 214 2.27 -5.49 23.09
C TRP A 214 1.69 -5.24 21.72
N LYS A 215 0.98 -6.24 21.17
CA LYS A 215 0.44 -6.18 19.82
C LYS A 215 -1.00 -6.67 19.79
N ILE A 216 -1.87 -5.90 19.14
CA ILE A 216 -3.22 -6.34 18.78
C ILE A 216 -3.18 -6.73 17.30
N VAL A 217 -3.57 -7.96 16.99
CA VAL A 217 -3.60 -8.53 15.64
C VAL A 217 -5.04 -8.81 15.28
N ALA A 218 -5.52 -8.28 14.16
CA ALA A 218 -6.85 -8.56 13.63
C ALA A 218 -6.73 -9.20 12.24
N LYS A 219 -7.56 -10.21 11.96
CA LYS A 219 -7.49 -10.98 10.71
C LYS A 219 -8.87 -11.25 10.13
N PHE A 220 -9.03 -11.15 8.81
CA PHE A 220 -10.21 -11.67 8.13
C PHE A 220 -10.20 -13.20 8.06
N ASP A 221 -9.01 -13.79 7.85
CA ASP A 221 -8.80 -15.23 7.75
C ASP A 221 -7.36 -15.62 8.15
N HIS A 222 -6.95 -16.84 7.84
CA HIS A 222 -5.63 -17.38 8.17
C HIS A 222 -4.50 -16.87 7.27
N ARG A 223 -4.78 -16.04 6.26
CA ARG A 223 -3.80 -15.56 5.29
C ARG A 223 -3.05 -14.35 5.83
N LYS A 224 -1.77 -14.29 5.46
CA LYS A 224 -0.88 -13.20 5.84
C LYS A 224 -1.30 -11.85 5.24
N GLU A 225 -1.81 -11.84 4.00
CA GLU A 225 -2.29 -10.60 3.34
C GLU A 225 -3.53 -10.00 4.03
N ASN A 226 -4.27 -10.83 4.76
CA ASN A 226 -5.49 -10.46 5.49
C ASN A 226 -5.26 -10.24 7.00
N THR A 227 -4.00 -10.11 7.42
CA THR A 227 -3.60 -9.92 8.81
C THR A 227 -3.09 -8.49 9.02
N PHE A 228 -3.70 -7.78 9.96
CA PHE A 228 -3.36 -6.40 10.32
C PHE A 228 -2.99 -6.33 11.80
N SER A 229 -2.14 -5.39 12.18
CA SER A 229 -1.76 -5.26 13.59
C SER A 229 -1.40 -3.83 13.97
N THR A 230 -1.58 -3.52 15.25
CA THR A 230 -1.08 -2.29 15.87
C THR A 230 -0.36 -2.64 17.17
N GLU A 231 0.57 -1.79 17.58
CA GLU A 231 1.37 -1.98 18.79
C GLU A 231 1.00 -0.93 19.84
N PHE A 232 0.99 -1.34 21.10
CA PHE A 232 0.91 -0.45 22.26
C PHE A 232 1.99 -0.83 23.28
N GLU A 233 2.41 0.11 24.10
CA GLU A 233 3.46 -0.14 25.09
C GLU A 233 2.86 -0.30 26.49
N VAL A 234 3.29 -1.33 27.21
CA VAL A 234 2.98 -1.48 28.63
C VAL A 234 4.23 -1.17 29.43
N LYS A 235 4.18 -0.11 30.23
CA LYS A 235 5.26 0.27 31.13
C LYS A 235 4.69 1.06 32.29
N LYS A 236 5.37 1.05 33.43
CA LYS A 236 5.00 1.92 34.55
C LYS A 236 5.19 3.37 34.16
N TYR A 237 4.07 4.01 33.86
CA TYR A 237 3.93 5.39 33.48
C TYR A 237 3.23 6.16 34.60
N VAL A 238 3.91 7.17 35.11
CA VAL A 238 3.29 8.19 35.93
C VAL A 238 3.04 9.39 35.02
N LEU A 239 1.80 9.88 34.98
CA LEU A 239 1.48 11.11 34.27
C LEU A 239 2.34 12.24 34.84
N PRO A 240 3.27 12.82 34.06
CA PRO A 240 4.10 13.89 34.57
C PRO A 240 3.23 15.12 34.82
N ALA A 241 3.48 15.81 35.93
CA ALA A 241 2.73 17.01 36.29
C ALA A 241 2.98 18.21 35.35
N PHE A 242 4.04 18.13 34.54
CA PHE A 242 4.47 19.18 33.62
C PHE A 242 5.20 18.59 32.42
N ASN A 243 5.18 19.32 31.30
CA ASN A 243 5.90 18.98 30.08
C ASN A 243 7.23 19.72 30.03
N VAL A 244 8.28 19.02 29.59
CA VAL A 244 9.61 19.61 29.32
C VAL A 244 9.86 19.54 27.82
N THR A 245 10.11 20.70 27.22
CA THR A 245 10.40 20.84 25.79
C THR A 245 11.85 21.29 25.62
N LEU A 246 12.58 20.57 24.76
CA LEU A 246 13.91 20.93 24.30
C LEU A 246 13.79 21.47 22.87
N THR A 247 14.13 22.74 22.67
CA THR A 247 14.05 23.41 21.37
C THR A 247 15.46 23.81 20.95
N PRO A 248 16.10 23.07 20.03
CA PRO A 248 17.39 23.49 19.50
C PRO A 248 17.22 24.73 18.62
N LEU A 249 18.21 25.64 18.64
CA LEU A 249 18.18 26.85 17.83
C LEU A 249 18.44 26.53 16.34
N LYS A 250 19.29 25.53 16.09
CA LYS A 250 19.52 24.92 14.78
C LYS A 250 19.19 23.44 14.83
N HIS A 251 18.55 22.91 13.78
CA HIS A 251 18.22 21.48 13.70
C HIS A 251 19.40 20.61 13.25
N HIS A 252 20.50 21.20 12.83
CA HIS A 252 21.74 20.55 12.43
C HIS A 252 22.94 21.31 13.00
N LEU A 253 24.10 20.65 12.99
CA LEU A 253 25.39 21.22 13.37
C LEU A 253 26.30 21.25 12.14
N ASP A 254 26.76 22.44 11.77
CA ASP A 254 27.74 22.62 10.71
C ASP A 254 29.17 22.48 11.25
N LEU A 255 30.14 22.19 10.38
CA LEU A 255 31.55 22.10 10.78
C LEU A 255 32.12 23.43 11.29
N GLU A 256 31.51 24.55 10.89
CA GLU A 256 31.87 25.90 11.30
C GLU A 256 31.19 26.32 12.61
N ASP A 257 30.19 25.57 13.07
CA ASP A 257 29.48 25.89 14.29
C ASP A 257 30.36 25.64 15.52
N GLN A 258 30.62 26.71 16.26
CA GLN A 258 31.35 26.66 17.52
C GLN A 258 30.45 26.33 18.72
N GLU A 259 29.13 26.39 18.54
CA GLU A 259 28.19 26.11 19.62
C GLU A 259 26.90 25.45 19.16
N PHE A 260 26.36 24.58 20.02
CA PHE A 260 25.01 24.02 19.87
C PHE A 260 24.11 24.56 20.98
N VAL A 261 23.17 25.42 20.59
CA VAL A 261 22.26 26.07 21.55
C VAL A 261 20.94 25.33 21.62
N VAL A 262 20.57 24.89 22.82
CA VAL A 262 19.28 24.25 23.10
C VAL A 262 18.55 25.01 24.19
N LYS A 263 17.36 25.51 23.85
CA LYS A 263 16.45 26.12 24.80
C LYS A 263 15.67 25.03 25.53
N VAL A 264 15.67 25.10 26.86
CA VAL A 264 14.86 24.24 27.71
C VAL A 264 13.70 25.03 28.27
N SER A 265 12.48 24.54 28.10
CA SER A 265 11.29 25.12 28.70
C SER A 265 10.45 24.06 29.39
N ALA A 266 10.04 24.31 30.62
CA ALA A 266 9.13 23.45 31.36
C ALA A 266 7.84 24.20 31.70
N ARG A 267 6.69 23.58 31.44
CA ARG A 267 5.36 24.15 31.71
C ARG A 267 4.44 23.10 32.29
N TYR A 268 3.63 23.48 33.27
CA TYR A 268 2.55 22.65 33.76
C TYR A 268 1.53 22.39 32.64
N LEU A 269 0.74 21.32 32.79
CA LEU A 269 -0.31 20.98 31.81
C LEU A 269 -1.36 22.09 31.63
N TYR A 270 -1.52 22.98 32.62
CA TYR A 270 -2.39 24.16 32.59
C TYR A 270 -1.70 25.44 32.06
N GLY A 271 -0.45 25.34 31.57
CA GLY A 271 0.23 26.39 30.79
C GLY A 271 1.25 27.24 31.56
N GLU A 272 1.19 27.28 32.89
CA GLU A 272 2.12 28.06 33.72
C GLU A 272 3.56 27.54 33.66
N PRO A 273 4.57 28.42 33.74
CA PRO A 273 5.97 28.00 33.79
C PRO A 273 6.29 27.23 35.07
N VAL A 274 7.19 26.26 34.97
CA VAL A 274 7.68 25.52 36.13
C VAL A 274 8.93 26.21 36.68
N GLU A 275 8.92 26.53 37.96
CA GLU A 275 10.12 26.96 38.68
C GLU A 275 10.91 25.73 39.14
N GLY A 276 12.15 25.61 38.69
CA GLY A 276 12.97 24.45 39.01
C GLY A 276 14.39 24.51 38.48
N VAL A 277 15.09 23.39 38.61
CA VAL A 277 16.47 23.21 38.16
C VAL A 277 16.52 22.01 37.22
N ALA A 278 17.02 22.23 36.01
CA ALA A 278 17.23 21.14 35.04
C ALA A 278 18.72 20.75 34.99
N TYR A 279 18.97 19.46 34.84
CA TYR A 279 20.31 18.93 34.57
C TYR A 279 20.29 18.31 33.17
N VAL A 280 21.08 18.88 32.27
CA VAL A 280 21.13 18.47 30.86
C VAL A 280 22.45 17.80 30.56
N VAL A 281 22.36 16.70 29.83
CA VAL A 281 23.50 15.92 29.37
C VAL A 281 23.38 15.73 27.86
N PHE A 282 24.50 15.80 27.17
CA PHE A 282 24.57 15.58 25.74
C PHE A 282 25.12 14.18 25.46
N GLY A 283 24.79 13.64 24.29
CA GLY A 283 25.30 12.37 23.83
C GLY A 283 25.39 12.35 22.31
N VAL A 284 26.25 11.48 21.79
CA VAL A 284 26.41 11.23 20.36
C VAL A 284 25.90 9.83 20.07
N GLU A 285 25.10 9.69 19.02
CA GLU A 285 24.67 8.39 18.52
C GLU A 285 25.49 8.05 17.27
N LEU A 286 26.31 6.99 17.34
CA LEU A 286 27.14 6.51 16.24
C LEU A 286 26.74 5.06 15.93
N ASN A 287 26.22 4.81 14.72
CA ASN A 287 25.81 3.47 14.27
C ASN A 287 24.86 2.74 15.25
N GLY A 288 23.90 3.46 15.84
CA GLY A 288 22.95 2.94 16.83
C GLY A 288 23.50 2.80 18.26
N ASN A 289 24.78 3.08 18.48
CA ASN A 289 25.38 3.14 19.81
C ASN A 289 25.31 4.56 20.37
N LYS A 290 24.64 4.72 21.51
CA LYS A 290 24.49 6.01 22.21
C LYS A 290 25.63 6.19 23.22
N ILE A 291 26.53 7.12 22.94
CA ILE A 291 27.65 7.50 23.80
C ILE A 291 27.29 8.79 24.53
N ARG A 292 27.23 8.73 25.86
CA ARG A 292 27.00 9.91 26.69
C ARG A 292 28.28 10.74 26.81
N LEU A 293 28.19 12.05 26.60
CA LEU A 293 29.28 12.98 26.88
C LEU A 293 29.36 13.24 28.40
N PRO A 294 30.58 13.34 28.97
CA PRO A 294 30.77 13.43 30.42
C PRO A 294 30.25 14.74 31.02
N THR A 295 30.06 15.77 30.19
CA THR A 295 29.68 17.11 30.62
C THR A 295 28.19 17.19 30.95
N MET A 296 27.87 17.63 32.17
CA MET A 296 26.54 17.98 32.63
C MET A 296 26.42 19.50 32.75
N LYS A 297 25.31 20.08 32.28
CA LYS A 297 24.99 21.50 32.48
C LYS A 297 23.77 21.64 33.37
N GLN A 298 23.86 22.52 34.35
CA GLN A 298 22.74 22.91 35.19
C GLN A 298 22.07 24.14 34.59
N VAL A 299 20.75 24.12 34.48
CA VAL A 299 19.94 25.26 34.04
C VAL A 299 19.03 25.67 35.17
N LYS A 300 19.10 26.95 35.52
CA LYS A 300 18.13 27.62 36.37
C LYS A 300 17.34 28.59 35.52
N ASP A 301 16.14 28.88 36.00
CA ASP A 301 15.08 29.65 35.33
C ASP A 301 15.54 30.70 34.29
N ARG A 302 14.82 30.75 33.16
CA ARG A 302 15.00 31.67 32.01
C ARG A 302 16.37 31.70 31.29
N GLN A 303 17.27 30.74 31.50
CA GLN A 303 18.55 30.72 30.79
C GLN A 303 18.56 29.74 29.61
N ASN A 304 19.00 30.21 28.44
CA ASN A 304 19.36 29.35 27.32
C ASN A 304 20.66 28.58 27.66
N ILE A 305 20.75 27.31 27.26
CA ILE A 305 21.99 26.52 27.42
C ILE A 305 22.90 26.77 26.23
N PHE A 306 24.12 27.17 26.50
CA PHE A 306 25.20 27.27 25.52
C PHE A 306 26.16 26.10 25.70
N PHE A 307 26.44 25.37 24.61
CA PHE A 307 27.46 24.32 24.57
C PHE A 307 28.55 24.75 23.59
N LYS A 308 29.80 24.79 24.05
CA LYS A 308 31.00 24.98 23.22
C LYS A 308 31.76 23.66 23.13
#